data_AF-A0A7S0HCW8-F1
#
_entry.id   AF-A0A7S0HCW8-F1
#
_cell.length_a   1.000
_cell.length_b   1.000
_cell.length_c   1.000
_cell.angle_alpha   90.00
_cell.angle_beta   90.00
_cell.angle_gamma   90.00
#
_symmetry.space_group_name_H-M   'P 1'
#
loop_
_entity.id
_entity.type
_entity.pdbx_description
1 polymer ?
#
loop_
_entity_poly.entity_id
_entity_poly.type
_entity_poly.pdbx_seq_one_letter_code
_entity_poly.pdbx_strand_id
1 'polypeptide(L)'
;EFEDAIDDCTSCTSDCNEHSTNSGSVHAWDEGVAFYTGSLEGTAYGGSSAGKLLYRLAEKRCKNFGTCALGASGTSHVNSELFELFASGRDLLQNGDCSSVRPVVNQVVRLMTVPLVQGALRYAYKNSGSAQGASAKNAAEGATFAAAVLPLVHACNTASADTVSANLKFGLFPTGGAVESTLYSNFTAVKTAFENVYACLGITCAQVGGLLNGDAPYDGAAACTFQSATMAGYVPGSDVTEHAKIDLDQAAMEAALETADFAGAIDKYSNGGNSESKGKFRTLQGFSTGAQRKMYDGCPGCPYKHYEQFYDYYGDFKYADKWVSAALAGTDMTFTSGKHGPNNFATLGDAARVEAVKKGSAYMNVWMYAVREFEDAIDDCTSCTSDCNEHSTNSGSVHAWDEGVAFYTGSLEGTAYGGSSAGKLLYRLGGKRGKKFGTCA
;
A
#
# COMPACT_ATOMS: atom_id res chain seq x y z
N GLU A 1 -11.84 17.92 -16.29
CA GLU A 1 -11.60 16.71 -17.10
C GLU A 1 -11.88 15.40 -16.38
N PHE A 2 -10.97 14.83 -15.56
CA PHE A 2 -11.27 13.49 -14.97
C PHE A 2 -12.46 13.49 -14.00
N GLU A 3 -12.67 14.59 -13.27
CA GLU A 3 -13.88 14.78 -12.45
C GLU A 3 -15.13 14.94 -13.31
N ASP A 4 -15.06 15.79 -14.34
CA ASP A 4 -16.15 16.00 -15.30
C ASP A 4 -16.54 14.69 -15.99
N ALA A 5 -15.58 13.81 -16.30
CA ALA A 5 -15.85 12.48 -16.83
C ALA A 5 -16.68 11.62 -15.86
N ILE A 6 -16.41 11.69 -14.56
CA ILE A 6 -17.20 10.97 -13.54
C ILE A 6 -18.61 11.59 -13.43
N ASP A 7 -18.70 12.91 -13.40
CA ASP A 7 -19.97 13.63 -13.30
C ASP A 7 -20.85 13.38 -14.54
N ASP A 8 -20.29 13.42 -15.75
CA ASP A 8 -20.96 13.09 -17.00
C ASP A 8 -21.43 11.64 -17.02
N CYS A 9 -20.63 10.72 -16.50
CA CYS A 9 -21.00 9.30 -16.42
C CYS A 9 -22.18 9.08 -15.46
N THR A 10 -22.15 9.72 -14.29
CA THR A 10 -23.19 9.55 -13.26
C THR A 10 -24.49 10.30 -13.56
N SER A 11 -24.42 11.41 -14.30
CA SER A 11 -25.57 12.24 -14.68
C SER A 11 -26.22 11.85 -16.00
N CYS A 12 -25.72 10.79 -16.66
CA CYS A 12 -26.24 10.31 -17.93
C CYS A 12 -27.74 9.92 -17.82
N THR A 13 -28.61 10.60 -18.58
CA THR A 13 -30.08 10.44 -18.52
C THR A 13 -30.68 9.64 -19.68
N SER A 14 -29.92 9.32 -20.72
CA SER A 14 -30.36 8.54 -21.89
C SER A 14 -29.19 7.81 -22.53
N ASP A 15 -29.42 6.57 -22.96
CA ASP A 15 -28.39 5.69 -23.51
C ASP A 15 -27.20 5.55 -22.53
N CYS A 16 -27.43 4.94 -21.36
CA CYS A 16 -26.40 4.75 -20.31
C CYS A 16 -26.37 3.28 -19.89
N ASN A 17 -26.19 2.39 -20.86
CA ASN A 17 -26.12 0.95 -20.65
C ASN A 17 -24.88 0.38 -21.37
N GLU A 18 -24.63 -0.92 -21.18
CA GLU A 18 -23.50 -1.69 -21.73
C GLU A 18 -23.33 -1.57 -23.27
N HIS A 19 -24.28 -0.95 -23.97
CA HIS A 19 -24.30 -0.79 -25.43
C HIS A 19 -24.42 0.66 -25.90
N SER A 20 -24.34 1.64 -25.00
CA SER A 20 -24.35 3.05 -25.36
C SER A 20 -22.98 3.69 -25.39
N THR A 21 -22.80 4.65 -26.31
CA THR A 21 -21.67 5.58 -26.29
C THR A 21 -21.89 6.66 -25.22
N ASN A 22 -21.34 6.47 -24.02
CA ASN A 22 -21.16 7.53 -23.03
C ASN A 22 -20.09 8.54 -23.51
N SER A 23 -20.36 9.18 -24.65
CA SER A 23 -19.38 9.92 -25.43
C SER A 23 -18.90 11.19 -24.74
N GLY A 24 -19.75 11.82 -23.91
CA GLY A 24 -19.39 12.99 -23.10
C GLY A 24 -18.33 12.64 -22.06
N SER A 25 -18.58 11.61 -21.24
CA SER A 25 -17.63 11.22 -20.19
C SER A 25 -16.30 10.72 -20.76
N VAL A 26 -16.35 9.94 -21.84
CA VAL A 26 -15.15 9.45 -22.53
C VAL A 26 -14.37 10.61 -23.15
N HIS A 27 -15.07 11.60 -23.71
CA HIS A 27 -14.42 12.80 -24.26
C HIS A 27 -13.71 13.61 -23.17
N ALA A 28 -14.37 13.91 -22.06
CA ALA A 28 -13.78 14.63 -20.93
C ALA A 28 -12.57 13.86 -20.34
N TRP A 29 -12.64 12.52 -20.31
CA TRP A 29 -11.52 11.68 -19.91
C TRP A 29 -10.31 11.84 -20.85
N ASP A 30 -10.54 11.72 -22.15
CA ASP A 30 -9.49 11.85 -23.18
C ASP A 30 -8.90 13.27 -23.22
N GLU A 31 -9.69 14.32 -22.91
CA GLU A 31 -9.18 15.69 -22.71
C GLU A 31 -8.21 15.76 -21.54
N GLY A 32 -8.49 15.07 -20.43
CA GLY A 32 -7.57 14.95 -19.30
C GLY A 32 -6.24 14.30 -19.69
N VAL A 33 -6.29 13.22 -20.48
CA VAL A 33 -5.10 12.55 -21.03
C VAL A 33 -4.33 13.48 -21.97
N ALA A 34 -5.04 14.28 -22.77
CA ALA A 34 -4.43 15.26 -23.66
C ALA A 34 -3.73 16.39 -22.88
N PHE A 35 -4.29 16.88 -21.79
CA PHE A 35 -3.66 17.90 -20.92
C PHE A 35 -2.48 17.35 -20.11
N TYR A 36 -2.49 16.06 -19.77
CA TYR A 36 -1.32 15.42 -19.19
C TYR A 36 -0.14 15.34 -20.19
N THR A 37 -0.46 14.97 -21.43
CA THR A 37 0.52 14.62 -22.46
C THR A 37 1.04 15.85 -23.22
N GLY A 38 0.14 16.64 -23.80
CA GLY A 38 0.45 17.80 -24.62
C GLY A 38 0.85 17.45 -26.05
N SER A 39 0.38 18.24 -27.01
CA SER A 39 0.56 17.98 -28.45
C SER A 39 2.02 17.97 -28.93
N LEU A 40 2.93 18.65 -28.22
CA LEU A 40 4.35 18.68 -28.56
C LEU A 40 5.10 17.36 -28.30
N GLU A 41 4.49 16.40 -27.59
CA GLU A 41 5.08 15.06 -27.42
C GLU A 41 5.07 14.26 -28.74
N GLY A 42 4.16 14.57 -29.66
CA GLY A 42 3.98 13.79 -30.89
C GLY A 42 3.36 12.41 -30.64
N THR A 43 3.36 11.55 -31.67
CA THR A 43 2.67 10.25 -31.67
C THR A 43 3.55 9.05 -31.33
N ALA A 44 4.86 9.27 -31.14
CA ALA A 44 5.80 8.19 -30.88
C ALA A 44 5.74 7.74 -29.42
N TYR A 45 5.92 6.43 -29.17
CA TYR A 45 6.07 5.90 -27.82
C TYR A 45 7.33 6.47 -27.15
N GLY A 46 7.21 6.99 -25.93
CA GLY A 46 8.27 7.77 -25.23
C GLY A 46 8.28 9.27 -25.57
N GLY A 47 7.39 9.69 -26.48
CA GLY A 47 7.15 11.08 -26.84
C GLY A 47 8.35 11.77 -27.49
N SER A 48 8.42 13.08 -27.32
CA SER A 48 9.41 13.97 -27.95
C SER A 48 10.07 14.85 -26.91
N SER A 49 11.37 15.14 -27.09
CA SER A 49 12.09 16.08 -26.23
C SER A 49 11.54 17.51 -26.30
N ALA A 50 10.70 17.81 -27.31
CA ALA A 50 10.01 19.09 -27.47
C ALA A 50 8.84 19.28 -26.50
N GLY A 51 8.30 18.19 -25.93
CA GLY A 51 7.21 18.21 -24.97
C GLY A 51 7.47 19.10 -23.75
N LYS A 52 6.40 19.57 -23.10
CA LYS A 52 6.47 20.57 -22.02
C LYS A 52 5.64 20.24 -20.79
N LEU A 53 4.69 19.30 -20.88
CA LEU A 53 3.74 19.00 -19.81
C LEU A 53 4.24 17.85 -18.92
N LEU A 54 3.36 17.35 -18.05
CA LEU A 54 3.69 16.35 -17.03
C LEU A 54 4.26 15.06 -17.61
N TYR A 55 3.77 14.61 -18.77
CA TYR A 55 4.38 13.48 -19.50
C TYR A 55 5.88 13.71 -19.71
N ARG A 56 6.28 14.87 -20.28
CA ARG A 56 7.69 15.18 -20.48
C ARG A 56 8.47 15.21 -19.19
N LEU A 57 7.86 15.77 -18.16
CA LEU A 57 8.49 15.91 -16.85
C LEU A 57 8.82 14.53 -16.28
N ALA A 58 7.87 13.59 -16.28
CA ALA A 58 8.08 12.21 -15.85
C ALA A 58 9.25 11.56 -16.58
N GLU A 59 9.29 11.69 -17.91
CA GLU A 59 10.40 11.15 -18.69
C GLU A 59 11.76 11.82 -18.42
N LYS A 60 11.79 13.11 -18.05
CA LYS A 60 13.03 13.80 -17.68
C LYS A 60 13.51 13.35 -16.31
N ARG A 61 12.58 13.16 -15.36
CA ARG A 61 12.89 12.80 -13.99
C ARG A 61 13.25 11.33 -13.85
N CYS A 62 12.63 10.43 -14.62
CA CYS A 62 12.97 9.01 -14.57
C CYS A 62 14.47 8.78 -14.82
N LYS A 63 15.06 9.52 -15.76
CA LYS A 63 16.51 9.45 -16.06
C LYS A 63 17.38 9.89 -14.90
N ASN A 64 16.88 10.78 -14.04
CA ASN A 64 17.62 11.25 -12.87
C ASN A 64 17.43 10.33 -11.68
N PHE A 65 16.36 9.54 -11.64
CA PHE A 65 15.98 8.74 -10.47
C PHE A 65 16.10 7.22 -10.68
N GLY A 66 16.49 6.79 -11.89
CA GLY A 66 16.62 5.38 -12.23
C GLY A 66 15.27 4.67 -12.38
N THR A 67 14.22 5.41 -12.73
CA THR A 67 12.83 4.92 -12.79
C THR A 67 12.28 4.91 -14.21
N CYS A 68 13.16 4.78 -15.22
CA CYS A 68 12.74 4.47 -16.58
C CYS A 68 12.77 2.95 -16.81
N ALA A 69 12.03 2.46 -17.81
CA ALA A 69 11.87 1.03 -18.11
C ALA A 69 13.19 0.24 -18.27
N LEU A 70 14.27 0.92 -18.68
CA LEU A 70 15.61 0.36 -18.83
C LEU A 70 16.60 1.18 -17.97
N GLY A 71 16.32 1.29 -16.67
CA GLY A 71 17.12 2.04 -15.71
C GLY A 71 17.03 3.55 -15.94
N ALA A 72 18.07 4.15 -16.50
CA ALA A 72 18.10 5.58 -16.86
C ALA A 72 17.63 5.86 -18.32
N SER A 73 17.10 4.85 -19.01
CA SER A 73 16.69 4.93 -20.41
C SER A 73 15.32 4.31 -20.68
N GLY A 74 14.71 4.65 -21.82
CA GLY A 74 13.33 4.26 -22.15
C GLY A 74 12.28 5.18 -21.51
N THR A 75 11.02 4.76 -21.61
CA THR A 75 9.86 5.46 -21.04
C THR A 75 9.88 5.38 -19.52
N SER A 76 9.42 6.43 -18.85
CA SER A 76 9.25 6.41 -17.39
C SER A 76 8.25 5.32 -16.97
N HIS A 77 8.51 4.69 -15.82
CA HIS A 77 7.56 3.76 -15.22
C HIS A 77 6.23 4.45 -14.91
N VAL A 78 6.28 5.69 -14.43
CA VAL A 78 5.10 6.54 -14.19
C VAL A 78 4.23 6.69 -15.44
N ASN A 79 4.81 7.01 -16.60
CA ASN A 79 4.01 7.12 -17.83
C ASN A 79 3.47 5.77 -18.29
N SER A 80 4.25 4.70 -18.13
CA SER A 80 3.80 3.35 -18.48
C SER A 80 2.56 2.97 -17.64
N GLU A 81 2.63 3.13 -16.31
CA GLU A 81 1.52 2.85 -15.39
C GLU A 81 0.32 3.79 -15.63
N LEU A 82 0.56 5.09 -15.85
CA LEU A 82 -0.52 6.05 -16.12
C LEU A 82 -1.29 5.71 -17.39
N PHE A 83 -0.63 5.26 -18.46
CA PHE A 83 -1.32 4.94 -19.71
C PHE A 83 -2.15 3.65 -19.61
N GLU A 84 -1.77 2.71 -18.75
CA GLU A 84 -2.62 1.57 -18.39
C GLU A 84 -3.87 2.04 -17.62
N LEU A 85 -3.71 2.94 -16.66
CA LEU A 85 -4.83 3.52 -15.91
C LEU A 85 -5.74 4.38 -16.81
N PHE A 86 -5.17 5.14 -17.75
CA PHE A 86 -5.93 5.94 -18.72
C PHE A 86 -6.77 5.05 -19.63
N ALA A 87 -6.22 3.93 -20.11
CA ALA A 87 -6.98 2.95 -20.86
C ALA A 87 -8.10 2.33 -20.00
N SER A 88 -7.77 1.92 -18.77
CA SER A 88 -8.75 1.34 -17.85
C SER A 88 -9.91 2.30 -17.53
N GLY A 89 -9.62 3.57 -17.24
CA GLY A 89 -10.66 4.56 -16.93
C GLY A 89 -11.56 4.84 -18.13
N ARG A 90 -11.00 4.95 -19.34
CA ARG A 90 -11.76 5.07 -20.58
C ARG A 90 -12.71 3.88 -20.76
N ASP A 91 -12.20 2.66 -20.59
CA ASP A 91 -12.99 1.44 -20.80
C ASP A 91 -14.12 1.29 -19.76
N LEU A 92 -13.86 1.65 -18.49
CA LEU A 92 -14.90 1.70 -17.45
C LEU A 92 -16.00 2.73 -17.78
N LEU A 93 -15.61 3.93 -18.23
CA LEU A 93 -16.54 4.98 -18.63
C LEU A 93 -17.37 4.55 -19.85
N GLN A 94 -16.75 3.86 -20.80
CA GLN A 94 -17.43 3.32 -21.98
C GLN A 94 -18.44 2.23 -21.61
N ASN A 95 -18.18 1.44 -20.57
CA ASN A 95 -19.11 0.42 -20.07
C ASN A 95 -20.20 1.00 -19.15
N GLY A 96 -20.10 2.27 -18.74
CA GLY A 96 -20.99 2.89 -17.77
C GLY A 96 -20.70 2.51 -16.31
N ASP A 97 -19.51 1.94 -16.03
CA ASP A 97 -19.09 1.52 -14.68
C ASP A 97 -18.59 2.71 -13.84
N CYS A 98 -19.41 3.75 -13.72
CA CYS A 98 -18.98 5.05 -13.18
C CYS A 98 -18.43 4.99 -11.74
N SER A 99 -18.95 4.10 -10.88
CA SER A 99 -18.47 3.92 -9.50
C SER A 99 -17.02 3.46 -9.43
N SER A 100 -16.58 2.69 -10.44
CA SER A 100 -15.24 2.14 -10.53
C SER A 100 -14.18 3.14 -11.03
N VAL A 101 -14.60 4.30 -11.56
CA VAL A 101 -13.67 5.30 -12.13
C VAL A 101 -12.97 6.13 -11.05
N ARG A 102 -13.65 6.44 -9.95
CA ARG A 102 -13.08 7.23 -8.83
C ARG A 102 -11.78 6.62 -8.27
N PRO A 103 -11.71 5.30 -8.00
CA PRO A 103 -10.45 4.64 -7.64
C PRO A 103 -9.33 4.79 -8.68
N VAL A 104 -9.65 4.83 -9.98
CA VAL A 104 -8.66 5.03 -11.05
C VAL A 104 -8.12 6.46 -11.02
N VAL A 105 -8.98 7.47 -10.86
CA VAL A 105 -8.56 8.87 -10.73
C VAL A 105 -7.62 9.06 -9.54
N ASN A 106 -7.92 8.46 -8.39
CA ASN A 106 -7.04 8.52 -7.23
C ASN A 106 -5.64 7.96 -7.52
N GLN A 107 -5.55 6.85 -8.27
CA GLN A 107 -4.27 6.27 -8.68
C GLN A 107 -3.52 7.16 -9.68
N VAL A 108 -4.24 7.76 -10.63
CA VAL A 108 -3.68 8.73 -11.59
C VAL A 108 -3.05 9.93 -10.87
N VAL A 109 -3.77 10.55 -9.94
CA VAL A 109 -3.29 11.72 -9.18
C VAL A 109 -2.04 11.37 -8.35
N ARG A 110 -2.01 10.19 -7.73
CA ARG A 110 -0.84 9.67 -7.01
C ARG A 110 0.40 9.61 -7.92
N LEU A 111 0.25 9.07 -9.14
CA LEU A 111 1.36 8.87 -10.07
C LEU A 111 1.84 10.19 -10.66
N MET A 112 0.93 11.13 -10.93
CA MET A 112 1.25 12.49 -11.36
C MET A 112 2.09 13.26 -10.32
N THR A 113 2.02 12.87 -9.04
CA THR A 113 2.77 13.49 -7.95
C THR A 113 4.25 13.07 -7.93
N VAL A 114 4.58 11.85 -8.37
CA VAL A 114 5.95 11.31 -8.40
C VAL A 114 6.96 12.24 -9.09
N PRO A 115 6.74 12.73 -10.33
CA PRO A 115 7.68 13.63 -10.99
C PRO A 115 7.84 14.99 -10.32
N LEU A 116 6.84 15.44 -9.54
CA LEU A 116 6.92 16.68 -8.76
C LEU A 116 7.84 16.50 -7.54
N VAL A 117 7.68 15.39 -6.82
CA VAL A 117 8.56 14.99 -5.71
C VAL A 117 10.00 14.80 -6.19
N GLN A 118 10.20 14.06 -7.29
CA GLN A 118 11.51 13.89 -7.94
C GLN A 118 12.13 15.25 -8.32
N GLY A 119 11.32 16.18 -8.82
CA GLY A 119 11.74 17.56 -9.08
C GLY A 119 12.27 18.24 -7.83
N ALA A 120 11.47 18.28 -6.76
CA ALA A 120 11.84 18.91 -5.49
C ALA A 120 13.13 18.31 -4.90
N LEU A 121 13.23 16.99 -4.84
CA LEU A 121 14.40 16.27 -4.34
C LEU A 121 15.67 16.60 -5.15
N ARG A 122 15.58 16.63 -6.48
CA ARG A 122 16.72 16.99 -7.33
C ARG A 122 17.24 18.38 -7.00
N TYR A 123 16.36 19.36 -6.82
CA TYR A 123 16.81 20.73 -6.54
C TYR A 123 17.21 20.93 -5.08
N ALA A 124 16.67 20.16 -4.13
CA ALA A 124 17.20 20.09 -2.78
C ALA A 124 18.67 19.62 -2.80
N TYR A 125 19.00 18.62 -3.62
CA TYR A 125 20.38 18.20 -3.83
C TYR A 125 21.21 19.27 -4.54
N LYS A 126 20.72 19.87 -5.63
CA LYS A 126 21.46 20.90 -6.36
C LYS A 126 21.77 22.14 -5.52
N ASN A 127 20.92 22.45 -4.55
CA ASN A 127 21.07 23.60 -3.66
C ASN A 127 21.75 23.25 -2.32
N SER A 128 22.28 22.03 -2.14
CA SER A 128 22.95 21.62 -0.89
C SER A 128 24.42 22.05 -0.80
N GLY A 129 24.96 22.64 -1.86
CA GLY A 129 26.31 23.17 -1.87
C GLY A 129 26.72 23.77 -3.21
N SER A 130 27.80 24.55 -3.20
CA SER A 130 28.37 25.15 -4.41
C SER A 130 28.84 24.09 -5.41
N ALA A 131 29.47 23.01 -4.94
CA ALA A 131 29.91 21.88 -5.76
C ALA A 131 28.74 21.15 -6.44
N GLN A 132 27.56 21.15 -5.81
CA GLN A 132 26.33 20.56 -6.34
C GLN A 132 25.64 21.48 -7.35
N GLY A 133 26.05 22.75 -7.44
CA GLY A 133 25.54 23.73 -8.39
C GLY A 133 24.51 24.69 -7.82
N ALA A 134 24.58 24.99 -6.52
CA ALA A 134 23.69 25.95 -5.88
C ALA A 134 23.71 27.30 -6.63
N SER A 135 22.54 27.78 -7.01
CA SER A 135 22.39 29.01 -7.81
C SER A 135 20.97 29.56 -7.71
N ALA A 136 20.80 30.86 -7.98
CA ALA A 136 19.48 31.51 -8.04
C ALA A 136 18.47 30.75 -8.92
N LYS A 137 18.94 30.22 -10.06
CA LYS A 137 18.16 29.40 -10.97
C LYS A 137 17.68 28.10 -10.31
N ASN A 138 18.59 27.33 -9.72
CA ASN A 138 18.23 26.05 -9.08
C ASN A 138 17.37 26.25 -7.82
N ALA A 139 17.54 27.36 -7.10
CA ALA A 139 16.66 27.73 -5.99
C ALA A 139 15.24 28.05 -6.48
N ALA A 140 15.09 28.83 -7.55
CA ALA A 140 13.79 29.13 -8.14
C ALA A 140 13.07 27.87 -8.64
N GLU A 141 13.79 26.97 -9.33
CA GLU A 141 13.24 25.70 -9.79
C GLU A 141 12.81 24.82 -8.60
N GLY A 142 13.68 24.66 -7.59
CA GLY A 142 13.37 23.87 -6.40
C GLY A 142 12.18 24.39 -5.60
N ALA A 143 12.08 25.70 -5.42
CA ALA A 143 10.95 26.32 -4.75
C ALA A 143 9.63 26.13 -5.49
N THR A 144 9.66 26.16 -6.83
CA THR A 144 8.46 25.95 -7.65
C THR A 144 8.00 24.49 -7.56
N PHE A 145 8.92 23.52 -7.61
CA PHE A 145 8.58 22.11 -7.41
C PHE A 145 8.04 21.84 -6.00
N ALA A 146 8.66 22.42 -4.98
CA ALA A 146 8.16 22.32 -3.60
C ALA A 146 6.75 22.90 -3.49
N ALA A 147 6.50 24.10 -4.01
CA ALA A 147 5.17 24.73 -3.97
C ALA A 147 4.07 23.88 -4.64
N ALA A 148 4.41 23.12 -5.69
CA ALA A 148 3.46 22.25 -6.38
C ALA A 148 3.03 21.02 -5.54
N VAL A 149 3.82 20.59 -4.57
CA VAL A 149 3.57 19.36 -3.79
C VAL A 149 3.33 19.63 -2.30
N LEU A 150 3.76 20.78 -1.78
CA LEU A 150 3.63 21.16 -0.36
C LEU A 150 2.21 21.02 0.20
N PRO A 151 1.11 21.38 -0.51
CA PRO A 151 -0.23 21.15 0.01
C PRO A 151 -0.53 19.68 0.32
N LEU A 152 -0.07 18.77 -0.55
CA LEU A 152 -0.22 17.32 -0.36
C LEU A 152 0.66 16.82 0.80
N VAL A 153 1.91 17.29 0.86
CA VAL A 153 2.81 16.96 1.98
C VAL A 153 2.24 17.44 3.31
N HIS A 154 1.70 18.66 3.36
CA HIS A 154 1.14 19.26 4.57
C HIS A 154 -0.10 18.51 5.06
N ALA A 155 -0.97 18.08 4.15
CA ALA A 155 -2.12 17.25 4.49
C ALA A 155 -1.71 15.91 5.13
N CYS A 156 -0.57 15.36 4.73
CA CYS A 156 -0.03 14.13 5.30
C CYS A 156 0.75 14.34 6.61
N ASN A 157 1.65 15.32 6.64
CA ASN A 157 2.50 15.63 7.77
C ASN A 157 3.00 17.09 7.71
N THR A 158 2.56 17.89 8.67
CA THR A 158 2.88 19.32 8.74
C THR A 158 4.37 19.59 8.97
N ALA A 159 5.06 18.79 9.80
CA ALA A 159 6.49 18.94 10.08
C ALA A 159 7.39 18.61 8.87
N SER A 160 7.01 17.61 8.07
CA SER A 160 7.63 17.30 6.79
C SER A 160 7.45 18.47 5.83
N ALA A 161 6.24 19.04 5.75
CA ALA A 161 5.98 20.21 4.90
C ALA A 161 6.82 21.42 5.34
N ASP A 162 6.94 21.67 6.64
CA ASP A 162 7.80 22.73 7.19
C ASP A 162 9.27 22.51 6.83
N THR A 163 9.75 21.27 6.94
CA THR A 163 11.12 20.90 6.56
C THR A 163 11.37 21.14 5.07
N VAL A 164 10.48 20.67 4.20
CA VAL A 164 10.59 20.87 2.74
C VAL A 164 10.55 22.36 2.42
N SER A 165 9.59 23.09 2.99
CA SER A 165 9.40 24.52 2.80
C SER A 165 10.62 25.32 3.26
N ALA A 166 11.19 25.01 4.43
CA ALA A 166 12.37 25.69 4.96
C ALA A 166 13.60 25.58 4.05
N ASN A 167 13.77 24.43 3.39
CA ASN A 167 14.95 24.13 2.56
C ASN A 167 14.78 24.53 1.08
N LEU A 168 13.55 24.71 0.60
CA LEU A 168 13.24 24.99 -0.80
C LEU A 168 12.40 26.27 -0.95
N LYS A 169 12.86 27.40 -0.39
CA LYS A 169 12.17 28.69 -0.53
C LYS A 169 12.55 29.41 -1.82
N PHE A 170 11.58 30.16 -2.35
CA PHE A 170 11.87 31.07 -3.44
C PHE A 170 12.77 32.22 -2.94
N GLY A 171 13.77 32.59 -3.72
CA GLY A 171 14.67 33.68 -3.37
C GLY A 171 15.79 33.35 -2.37
N LEU A 172 16.06 32.07 -2.09
CA LEU A 172 17.20 31.65 -1.24
C LEU A 172 18.54 32.22 -1.73
N PHE A 173 18.74 32.33 -3.05
CA PHE A 173 19.97 32.86 -3.63
C PHE A 173 19.66 34.05 -4.55
N PRO A 174 19.93 35.31 -4.13
CA PRO A 174 19.71 36.48 -4.97
C PRO A 174 20.70 36.52 -6.15
N THR A 175 20.31 37.17 -7.24
CA THR A 175 21.17 37.30 -8.44
C THR A 175 22.27 38.34 -8.19
N GLY A 176 23.51 38.02 -8.57
CA GLY A 176 24.65 38.95 -8.48
C GLY A 176 25.34 39.01 -7.12
N GLY A 177 24.95 38.17 -6.16
CA GLY A 177 25.62 37.99 -4.86
C GLY A 177 26.33 36.63 -4.75
N ALA A 178 27.21 36.49 -3.75
CA ALA A 178 27.75 35.19 -3.39
C ALA A 178 26.63 34.33 -2.76
N VAL A 179 26.67 33.02 -3.00
CA VAL A 179 25.75 32.10 -2.32
C VAL A 179 26.20 31.96 -0.87
N GLU A 180 25.34 32.36 0.05
CA GLU A 180 25.56 32.16 1.48
C GLU A 180 25.41 30.69 1.83
N SER A 181 26.45 30.08 2.40
CA SER A 181 26.45 28.65 2.70
C SER A 181 25.44 28.24 3.77
N THR A 182 25.01 29.18 4.60
CA THR A 182 23.95 28.98 5.61
C THR A 182 22.56 28.81 4.98
N LEU A 183 22.41 29.16 3.70
CA LEU A 183 21.16 29.02 2.94
C LEU A 183 21.13 27.76 2.07
N TYR A 184 22.17 26.91 2.15
CA TYR A 184 22.14 25.62 1.48
C TYR A 184 21.04 24.71 2.03
N SER A 185 20.40 24.00 1.13
CA SER A 185 19.39 22.99 1.47
C SER A 185 20.05 21.81 2.17
N ASN A 186 19.47 21.37 3.28
CA ASN A 186 19.76 20.07 3.87
C ASN A 186 19.03 18.97 3.08
N PHE A 187 19.69 18.45 2.04
CA PHE A 187 19.12 17.42 1.17
C PHE A 187 18.64 16.19 1.94
N THR A 188 19.41 15.70 2.90
CA THR A 188 19.04 14.53 3.70
C THR A 188 17.75 14.76 4.48
N ALA A 189 17.61 15.93 5.12
CA ALA A 189 16.38 16.27 5.84
C ALA A 189 15.17 16.38 4.89
N VAL A 190 15.33 16.99 3.72
CA VAL A 190 14.26 17.08 2.71
C VAL A 190 13.88 15.70 2.18
N LYS A 191 14.86 14.84 1.92
CA LYS A 191 14.63 13.46 1.48
C LYS A 191 13.83 12.69 2.52
N THR A 192 14.26 12.71 3.78
CA THR A 192 13.52 12.06 4.88
C THR A 192 12.11 12.62 5.03
N ALA A 193 11.92 13.95 4.94
CA ALA A 193 10.60 14.57 5.03
C ALA A 193 9.63 14.07 3.94
N PHE A 194 10.11 13.91 2.70
CA PHE A 194 9.32 13.34 1.62
C PHE A 194 9.04 11.84 1.83
N GLU A 195 10.06 11.05 2.18
CA GLU A 195 9.92 9.61 2.38
C GLU A 195 8.92 9.26 3.49
N ASN A 196 8.85 10.08 4.54
CA ASN A 196 7.89 9.93 5.64
C ASN A 196 6.42 10.08 5.20
N VAL A 197 6.15 10.73 4.06
CA VAL A 197 4.77 10.95 3.58
C VAL A 197 4.40 10.09 2.37
N TYR A 198 5.30 9.25 1.85
CA TYR A 198 5.06 8.45 0.64
C TYR A 198 3.83 7.55 0.76
N ALA A 199 3.65 6.85 1.88
CA ALA A 199 2.49 5.99 2.10
C ALA A 199 1.16 6.79 2.09
N CYS A 200 1.12 7.93 2.77
CA CYS A 200 -0.04 8.83 2.74
C CYS A 200 -0.33 9.39 1.34
N LEU A 201 0.73 9.74 0.59
CA LEU A 201 0.61 10.15 -0.83
C LEU A 201 0.26 8.98 -1.78
N GLY A 202 0.26 7.74 -1.28
CA GLY A 202 0.02 6.54 -2.07
C GLY A 202 1.13 6.21 -3.06
N ILE A 203 2.34 6.77 -2.92
CA ILE A 203 3.49 6.49 -3.78
C ILE A 203 4.50 5.61 -3.07
N THR A 204 5.35 4.92 -3.82
CA THR A 204 6.38 4.04 -3.24
C THR A 204 7.80 4.57 -3.39
N CYS A 205 8.70 4.10 -2.52
CA CYS A 205 10.14 4.29 -2.67
C CYS A 205 10.65 3.92 -4.07
N ALA A 206 10.15 2.81 -4.62
CA ALA A 206 10.52 2.32 -5.95
C ALA A 206 10.03 3.24 -7.07
N GLN A 207 8.82 3.80 -6.94
CA GLN A 207 8.28 4.75 -7.91
C GLN A 207 9.06 6.06 -7.94
N VAL A 208 9.51 6.55 -6.77
CA VAL A 208 10.33 7.77 -6.70
C VAL A 208 11.76 7.51 -7.13
N GLY A 209 12.38 6.42 -6.70
CA GLY A 209 13.76 6.05 -7.03
C GLY A 209 14.83 6.84 -6.25
N GLY A 210 16.08 6.71 -6.68
CA GLY A 210 17.24 7.38 -6.07
C GLY A 210 17.93 8.32 -7.04
N LEU A 211 18.37 9.50 -6.59
CA LEU A 211 18.96 10.50 -7.47
C LEU A 211 20.35 10.05 -7.97
N LEU A 212 20.45 9.77 -9.27
CA LEU A 212 21.60 9.17 -9.93
C LEU A 212 22.73 10.14 -10.29
N ASN A 213 23.95 9.62 -10.23
CA ASN A 213 25.22 10.17 -10.68
C ASN A 213 25.88 9.18 -11.65
N GLY A 214 25.46 9.19 -12.91
CA GLY A 214 25.74 8.09 -13.82
C GLY A 214 24.85 6.90 -13.48
N ASP A 215 25.43 5.73 -13.23
CA ASP A 215 24.69 4.49 -12.97
C ASP A 215 24.43 4.23 -11.48
N ALA A 216 25.04 4.99 -10.57
CA ALA A 216 24.88 4.85 -9.12
C ALA A 216 24.23 6.11 -8.51
N PRO A 217 23.47 6.01 -7.41
CA PRO A 217 22.95 7.19 -6.72
C PRO A 217 24.09 8.06 -6.17
N TYR A 218 23.84 9.36 -6.04
CA TYR A 218 24.67 10.21 -5.18
C TYR A 218 24.65 9.68 -3.74
N ASP A 219 25.72 9.94 -2.98
CA ASP A 219 25.79 9.55 -1.58
C ASP A 219 24.60 10.14 -0.80
N GLY A 220 23.96 9.30 0.03
CA GLY A 220 22.73 9.63 0.75
C GLY A 220 21.46 9.78 -0.12
N ALA A 221 21.54 9.56 -1.44
CA ALA A 221 20.43 9.78 -2.37
C ALA A 221 19.81 8.49 -2.96
N ALA A 222 20.14 7.32 -2.41
CA ALA A 222 19.51 6.06 -2.78
C ALA A 222 18.01 6.06 -2.44
N ALA A 223 17.23 5.26 -3.18
CA ALA A 223 15.82 5.03 -2.86
C ALA A 223 15.67 4.48 -1.43
N CYS A 224 14.59 4.85 -0.72
CA CYS A 224 14.27 4.23 0.55
C CYS A 224 13.99 2.72 0.40
N THR A 225 14.25 1.97 1.47
CA THR A 225 14.13 0.49 1.49
C THR A 225 13.21 -0.02 2.60
N PHE A 226 12.60 0.88 3.37
CA PHE A 226 11.78 0.52 4.52
C PHE A 226 10.32 0.21 4.16
N GLN A 227 9.95 0.29 2.89
CA GLN A 227 8.57 0.16 2.46
C GLN A 227 8.32 -1.18 1.77
N SER A 228 7.31 -1.91 2.23
CA SER A 228 6.84 -3.12 1.54
C SER A 228 6.23 -2.82 0.18
N ALA A 229 6.11 -3.87 -0.64
CA ALA A 229 5.30 -3.83 -1.84
C ALA A 229 3.83 -3.46 -1.49
N THR A 230 3.16 -2.81 -2.44
CA THR A 230 1.72 -2.52 -2.36
C THR A 230 0.92 -3.82 -2.12
N MET A 231 -0.15 -3.74 -1.33
CA MET A 231 -1.04 -4.87 -1.01
C MET A 231 -2.45 -4.56 -1.46
N ALA A 232 -2.88 -5.14 -2.58
CA ALA A 232 -4.18 -4.89 -3.18
C ALA A 232 -4.51 -3.39 -3.38
N GLY A 233 -3.50 -2.59 -3.74
CA GLY A 233 -3.60 -1.13 -3.86
C GLY A 233 -3.25 -0.34 -2.59
N TYR A 234 -3.21 -0.97 -1.41
CA TYR A 234 -2.74 -0.34 -0.17
C TYR A 234 -1.22 -0.17 -0.19
N VAL A 235 -0.73 1.01 0.20
CA VAL A 235 0.69 1.34 0.21
C VAL A 235 1.16 1.39 1.67
N PRO A 236 1.91 0.37 2.15
CA PRO A 236 2.38 0.35 3.54
C PRO A 236 3.31 1.52 3.86
N GLY A 237 3.28 1.99 5.11
CA GLY A 237 4.23 2.97 5.66
C GLY A 237 5.51 2.34 6.22
N SER A 238 5.54 1.02 6.36
CA SER A 238 6.62 0.25 6.96
C SER A 238 6.88 -1.08 6.21
N ASP A 239 7.90 -1.82 6.65
CA ASP A 239 8.26 -3.11 6.05
C ASP A 239 7.54 -4.26 6.75
N VAL A 240 6.45 -4.69 6.15
CA VAL A 240 5.62 -5.83 6.55
C VAL A 240 5.71 -6.99 5.56
N THR A 241 6.81 -7.07 4.79
CA THR A 241 7.00 -8.05 3.72
C THR A 241 6.91 -9.48 4.27
N GLU A 242 7.60 -9.75 5.38
CA GLU A 242 7.57 -11.08 6.02
C GLU A 242 6.22 -11.37 6.71
N HIS A 243 5.47 -10.35 7.14
CA HIS A 243 4.14 -10.52 7.73
C HIS A 243 3.14 -11.01 6.68
N ALA A 244 3.17 -10.40 5.50
CA ALA A 244 2.29 -10.73 4.39
C ALA A 244 2.43 -12.18 3.89
N LYS A 245 3.61 -12.78 4.06
CA LYS A 245 3.92 -14.16 3.65
C LYS A 245 3.22 -15.25 4.49
N ILE A 246 2.48 -14.90 5.54
CA ILE A 246 1.69 -15.90 6.29
C ILE A 246 0.66 -16.60 5.40
N ASP A 247 0.23 -15.93 4.32
CA ASP A 247 -0.70 -16.49 3.36
C ASP A 247 -0.08 -17.61 2.50
N LEU A 248 1.24 -17.64 2.35
CA LEU A 248 1.96 -18.75 1.73
C LEU A 248 1.90 -19.99 2.62
N ASP A 249 1.91 -19.84 3.94
CA ASP A 249 1.69 -20.95 4.88
C ASP A 249 0.24 -21.45 4.79
N GLN A 250 -0.74 -20.54 4.69
CA GLN A 250 -2.13 -20.89 4.40
C GLN A 250 -2.27 -21.62 3.05
N ALA A 251 -1.61 -21.14 2.00
CA ALA A 251 -1.64 -21.75 0.67
C ALA A 251 -1.03 -23.15 0.66
N ALA A 252 0.11 -23.32 1.33
CA ALA A 252 0.78 -24.62 1.45
C ALA A 252 -0.06 -25.62 2.27
N MET A 253 -0.71 -25.14 3.34
CA MET A 253 -1.65 -25.95 4.11
C MET A 253 -2.86 -26.37 3.25
N GLU A 254 -3.44 -25.44 2.49
CA GLU A 254 -4.53 -25.75 1.54
C GLU A 254 -4.11 -26.79 0.50
N ALA A 255 -2.90 -26.69 -0.05
CA ALA A 255 -2.39 -27.63 -1.04
C ALA A 255 -2.20 -29.05 -0.46
N ALA A 256 -1.73 -29.18 0.78
CA ALA A 256 -1.65 -30.47 1.46
C ALA A 256 -3.05 -31.07 1.70
N LEU A 257 -4.03 -30.24 2.06
CA LEU A 257 -5.39 -30.69 2.29
C LEU A 257 -6.11 -31.15 1.00
N GLU A 258 -5.75 -30.62 -0.17
CA GLU A 258 -6.30 -31.07 -1.46
C GLU A 258 -5.98 -32.54 -1.77
N THR A 259 -4.89 -33.07 -1.23
CA THR A 259 -4.49 -34.48 -1.36
C THR A 259 -4.76 -35.30 -0.10
N ALA A 260 -5.55 -34.76 0.84
CA ALA A 260 -5.82 -35.33 2.16
C ALA A 260 -4.54 -35.61 2.99
N ASP A 261 -3.44 -34.89 2.72
CA ASP A 261 -2.23 -34.93 3.53
C ASP A 261 -2.38 -34.07 4.79
N PHE A 262 -3.07 -34.63 5.78
CA PHE A 262 -3.25 -33.97 7.08
C PHE A 262 -1.94 -33.79 7.85
N ALA A 263 -0.94 -34.66 7.64
CA ALA A 263 0.36 -34.53 8.30
C ALA A 263 1.12 -33.31 7.75
N GLY A 264 1.16 -33.15 6.43
CA GLY A 264 1.69 -31.95 5.78
C GLY A 264 0.92 -30.68 6.16
N ALA A 265 -0.41 -30.76 6.26
CA ALA A 265 -1.23 -29.63 6.72
C ALA A 265 -0.91 -29.23 8.18
N ILE A 266 -0.71 -30.20 9.09
CA ILE A 266 -0.27 -29.95 10.47
C ILE A 266 1.09 -29.25 10.50
N ASP A 267 2.03 -29.67 9.67
CA ASP A 267 3.35 -29.02 9.59
C ASP A 267 3.22 -27.55 9.21
N LYS A 268 2.45 -27.22 8.17
CA LYS A 268 2.26 -25.82 7.73
C LYS A 268 1.49 -24.98 8.75
N TYR A 269 0.52 -25.58 9.44
CA TYR A 269 -0.26 -24.90 10.47
C TYR A 269 0.57 -24.59 11.73
N SER A 270 1.37 -25.55 12.19
CA SER A 270 2.07 -25.50 13.49
C SER A 270 3.48 -24.93 13.41
N ASN A 271 4.19 -25.17 12.31
CA ASN A 271 5.60 -24.75 12.12
C ASN A 271 5.76 -23.61 11.10
N GLY A 272 4.80 -23.43 10.20
CA GLY A 272 4.91 -22.47 9.10
C GLY A 272 6.07 -22.80 8.14
N GLY A 273 6.57 -21.79 7.46
CA GLY A 273 7.71 -21.92 6.55
C GLY A 273 8.01 -20.69 5.70
N ASN A 274 7.16 -19.66 5.76
CA ASN A 274 7.29 -18.50 4.89
C ASN A 274 7.29 -17.16 5.63
N SER A 275 6.56 -17.00 6.74
CA SER A 275 6.50 -15.73 7.49
C SER A 275 7.59 -15.63 8.54
N GLU A 276 8.78 -15.12 8.19
CA GLU A 276 9.93 -15.10 9.11
C GLU A 276 9.91 -13.90 10.09
N SER A 277 10.35 -14.13 11.32
CA SER A 277 10.61 -13.13 12.35
C SER A 277 11.77 -13.59 13.23
N LYS A 278 12.88 -12.84 13.21
CA LYS A 278 14.06 -13.08 14.08
C LYS A 278 14.58 -14.53 14.04
N GLY A 279 14.66 -15.13 12.85
CA GLY A 279 15.15 -16.50 12.67
C GLY A 279 14.13 -17.61 13.00
N LYS A 280 12.84 -17.27 13.18
CA LYS A 280 11.74 -18.22 13.41
C LYS A 280 10.54 -17.86 12.55
N PHE A 281 9.70 -18.84 12.23
CA PHE A 281 8.45 -18.57 11.52
C PHE A 281 7.33 -18.19 12.49
N ARG A 282 6.54 -17.17 12.12
CA ARG A 282 5.18 -17.00 12.63
C ARG A 282 4.35 -18.19 12.14
N THR A 283 3.34 -18.59 12.91
CA THR A 283 2.54 -19.76 12.58
C THR A 283 1.06 -19.44 12.75
N LEU A 284 0.23 -20.05 11.90
CA LEU A 284 -1.23 -19.92 11.98
C LEU A 284 -1.74 -20.41 13.34
N GLN A 285 -1.13 -21.47 13.89
CA GLN A 285 -1.38 -21.94 15.24
C GLN A 285 -0.98 -20.91 16.32
N GLY A 286 0.18 -20.27 16.15
CA GLY A 286 0.73 -19.28 17.07
C GLY A 286 -0.21 -18.09 17.33
N PHE A 287 -0.97 -17.71 16.30
CA PHE A 287 -1.94 -16.62 16.38
C PHE A 287 -3.04 -16.85 17.41
N SER A 288 -3.50 -18.09 17.59
CA SER A 288 -4.51 -18.42 18.60
C SER A 288 -3.88 -18.90 19.92
N THR A 289 -2.79 -19.67 19.87
CA THR A 289 -2.16 -20.19 21.10
C THR A 289 -1.50 -19.11 21.96
N GLY A 290 -1.10 -17.98 21.36
CA GLY A 290 -0.58 -16.80 22.06
C GLY A 290 -1.61 -15.73 22.41
N ALA A 291 -2.88 -15.95 22.06
CA ALA A 291 -3.91 -14.92 22.04
C ALA A 291 -4.20 -14.28 23.40
N GLN A 292 -4.36 -15.08 24.47
CA GLN A 292 -4.61 -14.57 25.83
C GLN A 292 -3.58 -13.52 26.27
N ARG A 293 -2.29 -13.86 26.14
CA ARG A 293 -1.18 -12.97 26.55
C ARG A 293 -1.14 -11.67 25.74
N LYS A 294 -1.62 -11.69 24.49
CA LYS A 294 -1.50 -10.56 23.57
C LYS A 294 -2.75 -9.67 23.52
N MET A 295 -3.91 -10.20 23.90
CA MET A 295 -5.20 -9.55 23.66
C MET A 295 -6.13 -9.55 24.88
N TYR A 296 -5.74 -10.18 26.00
CA TYR A 296 -6.59 -10.27 27.19
C TYR A 296 -5.85 -9.85 28.46
N ASP A 297 -4.59 -10.29 28.60
CA ASP A 297 -3.78 -10.02 29.79
C ASP A 297 -2.67 -9.02 29.49
N GLY A 298 -2.54 -7.97 30.32
CA GLY A 298 -1.28 -7.22 30.48
C GLY A 298 -0.86 -6.28 29.34
N CYS A 299 -1.71 -6.03 28.33
CA CYS A 299 -1.51 -4.97 27.35
C CYS A 299 -2.23 -3.66 27.76
N PRO A 300 -1.79 -2.48 27.29
CA PRO A 300 -2.42 -1.19 27.62
C PRO A 300 -3.93 -1.15 27.37
N GLY A 301 -4.39 -1.69 26.23
CA GLY A 301 -5.81 -1.76 25.84
C GLY A 301 -6.53 -3.04 26.31
N CYS A 302 -5.88 -3.92 27.07
CA CYS A 302 -6.43 -5.21 27.43
C CYS A 302 -7.53 -5.13 28.52
N PRO A 303 -8.55 -6.02 28.46
CA PRO A 303 -8.79 -6.97 27.38
C PRO A 303 -9.30 -6.26 26.12
N TYR A 304 -8.79 -6.64 24.95
CA TYR A 304 -9.29 -6.11 23.68
C TYR A 304 -10.74 -6.56 23.47
N LYS A 305 -11.63 -5.59 23.29
CA LYS A 305 -13.09 -5.76 23.25
C LYS A 305 -13.53 -6.92 22.36
N HIS A 306 -13.00 -6.99 21.14
CA HIS A 306 -13.40 -8.04 20.19
C HIS A 306 -12.90 -9.41 20.61
N TYR A 307 -11.71 -9.52 21.20
CA TYR A 307 -11.21 -10.80 21.68
C TYR A 307 -11.98 -11.29 22.92
N GLU A 308 -12.33 -10.38 23.84
CA GLU A 308 -13.17 -10.67 25.01
C GLU A 308 -14.52 -11.27 24.60
N GLN A 309 -15.19 -10.71 23.59
CA GLN A 309 -16.45 -11.26 23.07
C GLN A 309 -16.34 -12.72 22.62
N PHE A 310 -15.22 -13.10 22.00
CA PHE A 310 -14.99 -14.47 21.56
C PHE A 310 -14.68 -15.39 22.73
N TYR A 311 -13.92 -14.91 23.71
CA TYR A 311 -13.69 -15.64 24.95
C TYR A 311 -15.00 -15.87 25.72
N ASP A 312 -15.84 -14.85 25.91
CA ASP A 312 -17.14 -14.96 26.59
C ASP A 312 -18.10 -15.92 25.88
N TYR A 313 -18.01 -15.98 24.56
CA TYR A 313 -18.82 -16.91 23.78
C TYR A 313 -18.31 -18.35 23.89
N TYR A 314 -17.03 -18.61 23.61
CA TYR A 314 -16.48 -19.96 23.52
C TYR A 314 -16.02 -20.53 24.87
N GLY A 315 -15.59 -19.68 25.80
CA GLY A 315 -14.97 -20.06 27.08
C GLY A 315 -13.53 -20.58 26.93
N ASP A 316 -12.91 -20.40 25.76
CA ASP A 316 -11.57 -20.90 25.44
C ASP A 316 -10.73 -19.76 24.86
N PHE A 317 -9.62 -19.39 25.51
CA PHE A 317 -8.69 -18.41 24.93
C PHE A 317 -8.08 -18.89 23.61
N LYS A 318 -7.90 -20.21 23.47
CA LYS A 318 -7.35 -20.82 22.25
C LYS A 318 -8.46 -21.35 21.34
N TYR A 319 -9.64 -20.72 21.33
CA TYR A 319 -10.83 -21.24 20.64
C TYR A 319 -10.56 -21.59 19.17
N ALA A 320 -9.81 -20.75 18.46
CA ALA A 320 -9.52 -20.95 17.04
C ALA A 320 -8.56 -22.13 16.82
N ASP A 321 -7.49 -22.24 17.62
CA ASP A 321 -6.62 -23.40 17.57
C ASP A 321 -7.31 -24.71 17.99
N LYS A 322 -8.17 -24.66 19.02
CA LYS A 322 -8.95 -25.82 19.47
C LYS A 322 -9.81 -26.38 18.34
N TRP A 323 -10.42 -25.52 17.53
CA TRP A 323 -11.18 -25.91 16.33
C TRP A 323 -10.28 -26.51 15.24
N VAL A 324 -9.23 -25.79 14.83
CA VAL A 324 -8.38 -26.19 13.69
C VAL A 324 -7.58 -27.46 14.01
N SER A 325 -7.00 -27.54 15.20
CA SER A 325 -6.23 -28.72 15.64
C SER A 325 -7.11 -29.97 15.74
N ALA A 326 -8.34 -29.85 16.23
CA ALA A 326 -9.28 -30.97 16.28
C ALA A 326 -9.69 -31.45 14.87
N ALA A 327 -9.96 -30.52 13.95
CA ALA A 327 -10.26 -30.86 12.56
C ALA A 327 -9.07 -31.52 11.85
N LEU A 328 -7.84 -31.01 12.04
CA LEU A 328 -6.60 -31.61 11.53
C LEU A 328 -6.38 -33.01 12.09
N ALA A 329 -6.57 -33.21 13.40
CA ALA A 329 -6.39 -34.50 14.05
C ALA A 329 -7.53 -35.50 13.77
N GLY A 330 -8.69 -35.02 13.30
CA GLY A 330 -9.88 -35.86 13.15
C GLY A 330 -10.44 -36.28 14.51
N THR A 331 -10.37 -35.40 15.51
CA THR A 331 -10.83 -35.66 16.87
C THR A 331 -12.01 -34.77 17.22
N ASP A 332 -12.97 -35.31 17.97
CA ASP A 332 -14.13 -34.55 18.41
C ASP A 332 -13.72 -33.44 19.39
N MET A 333 -14.41 -32.30 19.34
CA MET A 333 -14.17 -31.20 20.26
C MET A 333 -15.46 -30.52 20.71
N THR A 334 -15.43 -29.98 21.93
CA THR A 334 -16.47 -29.10 22.47
C THR A 334 -15.80 -27.89 23.11
N PHE A 335 -16.35 -26.71 22.86
CA PHE A 335 -15.91 -25.48 23.52
C PHE A 335 -16.25 -25.53 25.01
N THR A 336 -15.44 -24.91 25.86
CA THR A 336 -15.61 -24.98 27.33
C THR A 336 -16.95 -24.40 27.79
N SER A 337 -17.47 -23.40 27.06
CA SER A 337 -18.83 -22.86 27.27
C SER A 337 -19.97 -23.83 26.96
N GLY A 338 -19.71 -24.91 26.23
CA GLY A 338 -20.73 -25.81 25.66
C GLY A 338 -21.47 -25.23 24.44
N LYS A 339 -21.21 -23.98 24.03
CA LYS A 339 -21.83 -23.37 22.84
C LYS A 339 -21.14 -23.84 21.56
N HIS A 340 -21.89 -23.86 20.46
CA HIS A 340 -21.39 -24.25 19.12
C HIS A 340 -20.67 -25.61 19.13
N GLY A 341 -21.28 -26.62 19.75
CA GLY A 341 -20.81 -28.01 19.80
C GLY A 341 -21.92 -28.97 20.28
N PRO A 342 -21.64 -30.28 20.36
CA PRO A 342 -20.36 -30.93 20.07
C PRO A 342 -20.03 -30.95 18.56
N ASN A 343 -18.75 -30.81 18.20
CA ASN A 343 -18.27 -30.90 16.82
C ASN A 343 -17.55 -32.24 16.63
N ASN A 344 -18.23 -33.20 16.00
CA ASN A 344 -17.79 -34.60 15.94
C ASN A 344 -16.88 -34.90 14.73
N PHE A 345 -15.74 -34.21 14.61
CA PHE A 345 -14.83 -34.34 13.46
C PHE A 345 -14.38 -35.77 13.15
N ALA A 346 -14.34 -36.67 14.12
CA ALA A 346 -13.97 -38.07 13.91
C ALA A 346 -14.95 -38.82 12.97
N THR A 347 -16.18 -38.31 12.82
CA THR A 347 -17.26 -38.97 12.06
C THR A 347 -17.67 -38.23 10.78
N LEU A 348 -17.19 -37.00 10.56
CA LEU A 348 -17.65 -36.13 9.45
C LEU A 348 -16.95 -36.40 8.11
N GLY A 349 -15.86 -37.17 8.10
CA GLY A 349 -15.05 -37.44 6.92
C GLY A 349 -14.16 -36.27 6.48
N ASP A 350 -13.29 -36.54 5.50
CA ASP A 350 -12.20 -35.62 5.16
C ASP A 350 -12.69 -34.31 4.54
N ALA A 351 -13.73 -34.34 3.70
CA ALA A 351 -14.24 -33.13 3.05
C ALA A 351 -14.69 -32.06 4.08
N ALA A 352 -15.38 -32.47 5.14
CA ALA A 352 -15.82 -31.57 6.19
C ALA A 352 -14.62 -31.04 7.01
N ARG A 353 -13.67 -31.92 7.35
CA ARG A 353 -12.45 -31.56 8.09
C ARG A 353 -11.59 -30.58 7.29
N VAL A 354 -11.39 -30.82 6.00
CA VAL A 354 -10.64 -29.96 5.09
C VAL A 354 -11.21 -28.54 5.12
N GLU A 355 -12.52 -28.36 4.94
CA GLU A 355 -13.11 -27.02 4.97
C GLU A 355 -13.05 -26.39 6.38
N ALA A 356 -13.23 -27.18 7.44
CA ALA A 356 -13.09 -26.70 8.81
C ALA A 356 -11.68 -26.17 9.11
N VAL A 357 -10.64 -26.84 8.61
CA VAL A 357 -9.24 -26.39 8.73
C VAL A 357 -9.02 -25.12 7.91
N LYS A 358 -9.36 -25.14 6.62
CA LYS A 358 -9.11 -24.01 5.70
C LYS A 358 -9.80 -22.73 6.16
N LYS A 359 -11.04 -22.84 6.64
CA LYS A 359 -11.84 -21.68 7.06
C LYS A 359 -11.52 -21.29 8.50
N GLY A 360 -11.24 -22.25 9.37
CA GLY A 360 -10.83 -21.98 10.75
C GLY A 360 -9.53 -21.20 10.80
N SER A 361 -8.49 -21.66 10.08
CA SER A 361 -7.20 -20.96 10.07
C SER A 361 -7.30 -19.55 9.51
N ALA A 362 -8.02 -19.34 8.40
CA ALA A 362 -8.12 -18.03 7.77
C ALA A 362 -9.08 -17.07 8.50
N TYR A 363 -10.22 -17.56 9.00
CA TYR A 363 -11.31 -16.70 9.48
C TYR A 363 -11.48 -16.71 11.00
N MET A 364 -10.84 -17.63 11.71
CA MET A 364 -10.78 -17.61 13.18
C MET A 364 -9.39 -17.20 13.65
N ASN A 365 -8.32 -17.86 13.18
CA ASN A 365 -6.96 -17.53 13.62
C ASN A 365 -6.48 -16.19 13.03
N VAL A 366 -6.39 -16.10 11.70
CA VAL A 366 -5.84 -14.91 11.02
C VAL A 366 -6.72 -13.68 11.20
N TRP A 367 -8.05 -13.82 11.12
CA TRP A 367 -8.97 -12.68 11.35
C TRP A 367 -8.75 -12.03 12.72
N MET A 368 -8.74 -12.83 13.79
CA MET A 368 -8.57 -12.31 15.14
C MET A 368 -7.16 -11.73 15.33
N TYR A 369 -6.16 -12.30 14.68
CA TYR A 369 -4.80 -11.78 14.74
C TYR A 369 -4.64 -10.47 13.95
N ALA A 370 -5.35 -10.28 12.84
CA ALA A 370 -5.39 -8.98 12.17
C ALA A 370 -6.06 -7.91 13.08
N VAL A 371 -7.14 -8.28 13.79
CA VAL A 371 -7.76 -7.40 14.80
C VAL A 371 -6.76 -7.05 15.92
N ARG A 372 -5.98 -8.03 16.40
CA ARG A 372 -4.91 -7.80 17.38
C ARG A 372 -3.95 -6.70 16.94
N GLU A 373 -3.49 -6.74 15.70
CA GLU A 373 -2.51 -5.79 15.19
C GLU A 373 -3.10 -4.37 15.06
N PHE A 374 -4.39 -4.25 14.74
CA PHE A 374 -5.06 -2.94 14.76
C PHE A 374 -5.26 -2.38 16.18
N GLU A 375 -5.55 -3.21 17.16
CA GLU A 375 -5.61 -2.79 18.57
C GLU A 375 -4.19 -2.45 19.09
N ASP A 376 -3.17 -3.21 18.70
CA ASP A 376 -1.76 -2.92 19.01
C ASP A 376 -1.32 -1.57 18.44
N ALA A 377 -1.81 -1.22 17.24
CA ALA A 377 -1.56 0.09 16.65
C ALA A 377 -2.15 1.24 17.49
N ILE A 378 -3.32 1.03 18.12
CA ILE A 378 -3.93 2.01 19.04
C ILE A 378 -3.12 2.10 20.33
N ASP A 379 -2.70 0.97 20.89
CA ASP A 379 -1.86 0.91 22.09
C ASP A 379 -0.51 1.60 21.86
N ASP A 380 0.14 1.35 20.73
CA ASP A 380 1.39 2.01 20.34
C ASP A 380 1.19 3.52 20.13
N CYS A 381 0.04 3.92 19.56
CA CYS A 381 -0.30 5.33 19.35
C CYS A 381 -0.45 6.07 20.69
N THR A 382 -1.11 5.46 21.67
CA THR A 382 -1.40 6.07 22.97
C THR A 382 -0.23 6.00 23.96
N SER A 383 0.66 5.03 23.82
CA SER A 383 1.85 4.84 24.67
C SER A 383 3.12 5.49 24.11
N CYS A 384 3.00 6.22 23.00
CA CYS A 384 4.09 6.96 22.38
C CYS A 384 4.74 7.95 23.39
N THR A 385 6.08 7.95 23.49
CA THR A 385 6.84 8.77 24.46
C THR A 385 7.66 9.91 23.83
N SER A 386 7.76 9.99 22.50
CA SER A 386 8.44 11.08 21.77
C SER A 386 7.83 11.29 20.38
N ASP A 387 7.74 12.54 19.93
CA ASP A 387 7.17 12.97 18.64
C ASP A 387 5.69 12.58 18.43
N CYS A 388 4.91 12.49 19.52
CA CYS A 388 3.50 12.09 19.57
C CYS A 388 2.56 13.30 19.35
N ASN A 389 2.09 13.51 18.12
CA ASN A 389 1.12 14.51 17.70
C ASN A 389 0.19 13.88 16.61
N GLU A 390 -0.77 14.65 16.11
CA GLU A 390 -1.75 14.21 15.09
C GLU A 390 -1.11 13.65 13.80
N HIS A 391 0.19 13.88 13.58
CA HIS A 391 0.97 13.44 12.42
C HIS A 391 2.28 12.71 12.79
N SER A 392 2.37 12.09 13.97
CA SER A 392 3.58 11.34 14.37
C SER A 392 4.03 10.32 13.34
N THR A 393 5.33 10.27 13.09
CA THR A 393 6.00 9.07 12.58
C THR A 393 6.19 8.08 13.73
N ASN A 394 5.10 7.72 14.42
CA ASN A 394 5.15 6.64 15.39
C ASN A 394 5.29 5.34 14.59
N SER A 395 6.55 4.98 14.32
CA SER A 395 6.87 3.82 13.51
C SER A 395 6.29 2.55 14.10
N GLY A 396 6.05 2.49 15.42
CA GLY A 396 5.36 1.37 16.07
C GLY A 396 3.91 1.26 15.62
N SER A 397 3.12 2.32 15.82
CA SER A 397 1.68 2.28 15.50
C SER A 397 1.40 2.09 14.00
N VAL A 398 2.17 2.75 13.13
CA VAL A 398 2.03 2.55 11.67
C VAL A 398 2.45 1.14 11.28
N HIS A 399 3.52 0.61 11.88
CA HIS A 399 3.97 -0.75 11.61
C HIS A 399 2.93 -1.78 12.04
N ALA A 400 2.39 -1.69 13.25
CA ALA A 400 1.31 -2.55 13.73
C ALA A 400 0.07 -2.48 12.83
N TRP A 401 -0.32 -1.27 12.39
CA TRP A 401 -1.41 -1.12 11.43
C TRP A 401 -1.12 -1.84 10.10
N ASP A 402 0.07 -1.63 9.54
CA ASP A 402 0.51 -2.31 8.32
C ASP A 402 0.58 -3.83 8.49
N GLU A 403 0.97 -4.33 9.68
CA GLU A 403 0.95 -5.77 10.00
C GLU A 403 -0.48 -6.31 9.92
N GLY A 404 -1.45 -5.59 10.50
CA GLY A 404 -2.87 -5.92 10.41
C GLY A 404 -3.36 -6.00 8.97
N VAL A 405 -3.00 -5.02 8.13
CA VAL A 405 -3.33 -5.05 6.69
C VAL A 405 -2.63 -6.22 5.97
N ALA A 406 -1.37 -6.50 6.30
CA ALA A 406 -0.61 -7.60 5.71
C ALA A 406 -1.23 -8.96 6.03
N PHE A 407 -1.66 -9.18 7.27
CA PHE A 407 -2.37 -10.40 7.68
C PHE A 407 -3.81 -10.46 7.16
N TYR A 408 -4.47 -9.33 6.95
CA TYR A 408 -5.80 -9.32 6.34
C TYR A 408 -5.75 -9.69 4.84
N THR A 409 -4.73 -9.19 4.14
CA THR A 409 -4.62 -9.21 2.68
C THR A 409 -3.80 -10.40 2.16
N GLY A 410 -2.58 -10.56 2.67
CA GLY A 410 -1.63 -11.56 2.21
C GLY A 410 -0.84 -11.15 0.96
N SER A 411 0.35 -11.72 0.80
CA SER A 411 1.27 -11.46 -0.31
C SER A 411 0.75 -11.93 -1.69
N LEU A 412 -0.04 -12.99 -1.73
CA LEU A 412 -0.62 -13.60 -2.94
C LEU A 412 -1.75 -12.78 -3.55
N GLU A 413 -2.31 -11.81 -2.83
CA GLU A 413 -3.31 -10.90 -3.37
C GLU A 413 -2.69 -9.95 -4.41
N GLY A 414 -1.37 -9.75 -4.38
CA GLY A 414 -0.65 -8.94 -5.35
C GLY A 414 -0.76 -7.43 -5.09
N THR A 415 -0.17 -6.64 -5.97
CA THR A 415 0.01 -5.19 -5.79
C THR A 415 -1.13 -4.34 -6.36
N ALA A 416 -1.85 -4.86 -7.37
CA ALA A 416 -2.88 -4.12 -8.08
C ALA A 416 -4.10 -3.83 -7.20
N TYR A 417 -4.72 -2.68 -7.40
CA TYR A 417 -6.01 -2.36 -6.77
C TYR A 417 -7.05 -3.43 -7.12
N GLY A 418 -7.82 -3.89 -6.12
CA GLY A 418 -8.77 -5.00 -6.30
C GLY A 418 -8.16 -6.40 -6.14
N GLY A 419 -6.83 -6.51 -6.07
CA GLY A 419 -6.13 -7.74 -5.77
C GLY A 419 -6.11 -8.76 -6.90
N SER A 420 -5.95 -10.04 -6.56
CA SER A 420 -5.77 -11.15 -7.50
C SER A 420 -6.69 -12.33 -7.17
N SER A 421 -6.80 -13.30 -8.08
CA SER A 421 -7.54 -14.53 -7.78
C SER A 421 -6.81 -15.49 -6.84
N ALA A 422 -5.50 -15.28 -6.62
CA ALA A 422 -4.62 -16.20 -5.90
C ALA A 422 -4.66 -16.03 -4.37
N GLY A 423 -5.12 -14.89 -3.86
CA GLY A 423 -5.13 -14.62 -2.43
C GLY A 423 -5.89 -15.66 -1.60
N LYS A 424 -5.42 -15.89 -0.37
CA LYS A 424 -5.92 -16.95 0.51
C LYS A 424 -6.64 -16.43 1.75
N LEU A 425 -6.46 -15.15 2.09
CA LEU A 425 -6.91 -14.57 3.33
C LEU A 425 -8.23 -13.80 3.16
N LEU A 426 -8.48 -12.84 4.05
CA LEU A 426 -9.78 -12.21 4.23
C LEU A 426 -10.15 -11.24 3.11
N TYR A 427 -9.17 -10.50 2.59
CA TYR A 427 -9.40 -9.61 1.45
C TYR A 427 -10.02 -10.39 0.27
N ARG A 428 -9.43 -11.54 -0.08
CA ARG A 428 -9.96 -12.43 -1.12
C ARG A 428 -11.37 -12.92 -0.79
N LEU A 429 -11.66 -13.24 0.48
CA LEU A 429 -13.01 -13.62 0.89
C LEU A 429 -14.01 -12.51 0.56
N GLY A 430 -13.67 -11.25 0.89
CA GLY A 430 -14.46 -10.08 0.55
C GLY A 430 -14.80 -10.03 -0.95
N GLY A 431 -13.79 -10.10 -1.82
CA GLY A 431 -14.00 -10.11 -3.27
C GLY A 431 -14.87 -11.28 -3.78
N LYS A 432 -14.70 -12.49 -3.21
CA LYS A 432 -15.54 -13.65 -3.54
C LYS A 432 -16.99 -13.48 -3.11
N ARG A 433 -17.25 -12.84 -1.96
CA ARG A 433 -18.59 -12.64 -1.42
C ARG A 433 -19.28 -11.45 -2.06
N GLY A 434 -18.56 -10.39 -2.39
CA GLY A 434 -19.10 -9.25 -3.14
C GLY A 434 -19.83 -9.68 -4.41
N LYS A 435 -19.23 -10.59 -5.18
CA LYS A 435 -19.87 -11.15 -6.39
C LYS A 435 -21.16 -11.93 -6.12
N LYS A 436 -21.24 -12.62 -4.97
CA LYS A 436 -22.40 -13.45 -4.60
C LYS A 436 -23.53 -12.64 -3.99
N PHE A 437 -23.19 -11.56 -3.30
CA PHE A 437 -24.13 -10.70 -2.58
C PHE A 437 -24.45 -9.39 -3.31
N GLY A 438 -23.88 -9.16 -4.49
CA GLY A 438 -24.10 -7.94 -5.26
C GLY A 438 -23.51 -6.69 -4.59
N THR A 439 -22.41 -6.84 -3.85
CA THR A 439 -21.75 -5.75 -3.11
C THR A 439 -20.34 -5.46 -3.62
N CYS A 440 -20.03 -5.87 -4.85
CA CYS A 440 -18.82 -5.36 -5.53
C CYS A 440 -19.01 -3.88 -5.84
N ALA A 441 -17.97 -3.08 -5.61
CA ALA A 441 -17.94 -1.64 -5.91
C ALA A 441 -17.62 -1.37 -7.37
#